data_AF-T0TY78-F1
#
_entry.id   AF-T0TY78-F1
#
_cell.length_a   1.000
_cell.length_b   1.000
_cell.length_c   1.000
_cell.angle_alpha   90.00
_cell.angle_beta   90.00
_cell.angle_gamma   90.00
#
_symmetry.space_group_name_H-M   'P 1'
#
loop_
_entity.id
_entity.type
_entity.pdbx_description
1 polymer ?
#
loop_
_entity_poly.entity_id
_entity_poly.type
_entity_poly.pdbx_seq_one_letter_code
_entity_poly.pdbx_strand_id
1 'polypeptide(L)' 'MESLQKYVIDHHQKTIAECSNEELYIALLNYTKQASAQKKLNTGKKKFTISQLSS' A
#
# COMPACT_ATOMS: atom_id res chain seq x y z
N MET A 1 2.33 5.07 -10.80
CA MET A 1 1.99 3.83 -10.08
C MET A 1 1.41 2.87 -11.10
N GLU A 2 1.95 1.67 -11.24
CA GLU A 2 1.43 0.67 -12.21
C GLU A 2 0.08 0.14 -11.76
N SER A 3 -0.70 -0.47 -12.66
CA SER A 3 -2.02 -1.01 -12.31
C SER A 3 -1.88 -2.27 -11.45
N LEU A 4 -2.91 -2.56 -10.64
CA LEU A 4 -2.97 -3.79 -9.83
C LEU A 4 -2.81 -5.06 -10.70
N GLN A 5 -3.37 -5.06 -11.91
CA GLN A 5 -3.24 -6.18 -12.83
C GLN A 5 -1.78 -6.44 -13.21
N LYS A 6 -1.02 -5.39 -13.51
CA LYS A 6 0.41 -5.51 -13.79
C LYS A 6 1.19 -5.95 -12.55
N TYR A 7 0.85 -5.41 -11.38
CA TYR A 7 1.42 -5.83 -10.11
C TYR A 7 1.23 -7.33 -9.84
N VAL A 8 0.02 -7.86 -10.07
CA VAL A 8 -0.27 -9.29 -9.88
C VAL A 8 0.51 -10.16 -10.88
N ILE A 9 0.58 -9.75 -12.14
CA ILE A 9 1.37 -10.47 -13.16
C ILE A 9 2.85 -10.49 -12.78
N ASP A 10 3.42 -9.35 -12.39
CA ASP A 10 4.85 -9.24 -12.09
C ASP A 10 5.24 -9.98 -10.80
N HIS A 11 4.36 -10.01 -9.79
CA HIS A 11 4.65 -10.63 -8.48
C HIS A 11 4.19 -12.08 -8.34
N HIS A 12 3.10 -12.47 -8.99
CA HIS A 12 2.51 -13.81 -8.87
C HIS A 12 2.60 -14.63 -10.16
N GLN A 13 3.04 -14.03 -11.28
CA GLN A 13 3.12 -14.69 -12.60
C GLN A 13 1.80 -15.32 -13.05
N LYS A 14 0.69 -14.73 -12.57
CA LYS A 14 -0.69 -15.17 -12.81
C LYS A 14 -1.52 -13.96 -13.22
N THR A 15 -2.60 -14.21 -13.94
CA THR A 15 -3.65 -13.21 -14.12
C THR A 15 -4.53 -13.13 -12.86
N ILE A 16 -5.27 -12.04 -12.70
CA ILE A 16 -6.21 -11.86 -11.57
C ILE A 16 -7.22 -13.01 -11.49
N ALA A 17 -7.65 -13.56 -12.62
CA ALA A 17 -8.61 -14.65 -12.69
C ALA A 17 -8.05 -16.00 -12.22
N GLU A 18 -6.72 -16.16 -12.23
CA GLU A 18 -6.02 -17.38 -11.82
C GLU A 18 -5.55 -17.35 -10.36
N CYS A 19 -5.63 -16.19 -9.71
CA CYS A 19 -5.26 -16.02 -8.32
C CYS A 19 -6.36 -16.50 -7.38
N SER A 20 -5.97 -17.11 -6.26
CA SER A 20 -6.90 -17.34 -5.15
C SER A 20 -7.30 -16.02 -4.47
N ASN A 21 -8.38 -16.04 -3.70
CA ASN A 21 -8.82 -14.88 -2.93
C ASN A 21 -7.75 -14.42 -1.93
N GLU A 22 -7.01 -15.36 -1.34
CA GLU A 22 -5.90 -15.07 -0.43
C GLU A 22 -4.73 -14.42 -1.17
N GLU A 23 -4.38 -14.90 -2.36
CA GLU A 23 -3.34 -14.28 -3.20
C GLU A 23 -3.73 -12.85 -3.59
N LEU A 24 -4.99 -12.64 -4.00
CA LEU A 24 -5.51 -11.31 -4.33
C LEU A 24 -5.50 -10.38 -3.12
N TYR A 25 -5.86 -10.88 -1.94
CA TYR A 25 -5.81 -10.10 -0.70
C TYR A 25 -4.39 -9.64 -0.38
N ILE A 26 -3.41 -10.54 -0.45
CA ILE A 26 -2.00 -10.22 -0.20
C ILE A 26 -1.49 -9.21 -1.25
N ALA A 27 -1.84 -9.40 -2.52
CA ALA A 27 -1.45 -8.49 -3.59
C ALA A 27 -1.99 -7.07 -3.36
N LEU A 28 -3.29 -6.96 -3.04
CA LEU A 28 -3.95 -5.68 -2.71
C LEU A 28 -3.31 -4.99 -1.50
N LEU A 29 -3.02 -5.76 -0.45
CA LEU A 29 -2.37 -5.26 0.76
C LEU A 29 -0.99 -4.66 0.45
N ASN A 30 -0.16 -5.41 -0.28
CA ASN A 30 1.21 -4.98 -0.59
C ASN A 30 1.22 -3.82 -1.60
N TYR A 31 0.36 -3.87 -2.61
CA TYR A 31 0.17 -2.77 -3.56
C TYR A 31 -0.20 -1.47 -2.84
N THR A 32 -1.13 -1.53 -1.88
CA THR A 32 -1.57 -0.35 -1.10
C THR A 32 -0.46 0.18 -0.18
N LYS A 33 0.32 -0.71 0.45
CA LYS A 33 1.48 -0.32 1.27
C LYS A 33 2.51 0.45 0.46
N GLN A 34 2.84 -0.02 -0.74
CA GLN A 34 3.78 0.66 -1.64
C GLN A 34 3.25 2.03 -2.09
N ALA A 35 1.95 2.11 -2.43
CA ALA A 35 1.27 3.37 -2.75
C ALA A 35 1.43 4.40 -1.64
N SER A 36 1.19 3.95 -0.40
CA SER A 36 1.21 4.78 0.78
C SER A 36 2.62 5.26 1.11
N ALA A 37 3.63 4.39 0.98
CA ALA A 37 5.03 4.72 1.22
C ALA A 37 5.57 5.80 0.26
N GLN A 38 5.03 5.88 -0.96
CA GLN A 38 5.40 6.92 -1.93
C GLN A 38 4.74 8.28 -1.66
N LYS A 39 3.71 8.33 -0.80
CA LYS A 39 3.06 9.61 -0.47
C LYS A 39 4.03 10.47 0.34
N LYS A 40 4.20 11.71 -0.09
CA LYS A 40 5.00 12.69 0.65
C LYS A 40 4.41 12.88 2.04
N LEU A 41 5.26 12.80 3.05
CA LEU A 41 4.89 13.16 4.41
C LEU A 41 4.55 14.64 4.46
N ASN A 42 3.51 14.98 5.22
CA ASN A 42 3.10 16.37 5.40
C ASN A 42 4.15 17.06 6.30
N THR A 43 4.91 18.00 5.75
CA THR A 43 5.98 18.75 6.46
C THR A 43 5.47 20.06 7.06
N GLY A 44 4.15 20.19 7.27
CA GLY A 44 3.54 21.37 7.89
C GLY A 44 4.15 21.71 9.25
N LYS A 45 4.03 22.99 9.64
CA LYS A 45 4.79 23.68 10.70
C LYS A 45 4.75 23.04 12.10
N LYS A 46 3.91 22.03 12.37
CA LYS A 46 3.90 21.28 13.63
C LYS A 46 3.46 19.83 13.41
N LYS A 47 4.39 18.88 13.61
CA LYS A 47 4.06 17.46 13.67
C LYS A 47 3.40 17.18 15.02
N PHE A 48 2.16 16.73 15.01
CA PHE A 48 1.46 16.33 16.22
C PHE A 48 1.99 14.96 16.69
N THR A 49 2.49 14.92 17.92
CA THR A 49 2.85 13.66 18.60
C THR A 49 1.95 13.51 19.82
N ILE A 50 1.49 12.28 20.09
CA ILE A 50 0.54 12.00 21.19
C ILE A 50 1.07 12.43 22.56
N SER A 51 2.40 12.54 22.71
CA SER A 51 3.07 13.14 23.87
C SER A 51 2.71 14.61 24.15
N GLN A 52 2.16 15.33 23.17
CA GLN A 52 1.74 16.73 23.32
C GLN A 52 0.33 16.87 23.92
N LEU A 53 -0.39 15.77 24.16
CA LEU A 53 -1.73 15.76 24.73
C LEU A 53 -1.76 15.49 26.25
N SER A 54 -0.65 15.05 26.86
CA SER A 54 -0.65 14.65 28.28
C SER A 54 -0.24 15.79 29.24
N SER A 55 -0.61 17.04 28.95
CA SER A 55 -0.36 18.21 29.82
C SER A 55 -1.55 18.53 30.71
#